data_AF-A0A3B9AHE4-F1
#
_entry.id   AF-A0A3B9AHE4-F1
#
_cell.length_a   1.000
_cell.length_b   1.000
_cell.length_c   1.000
_cell.angle_alpha   90.00
_cell.angle_beta   90.00
_cell.angle_gamma   90.00
#
_symmetry.space_group_name_H-M   'P 1'
#
loop_
_entity.id
_entity.type
_entity.pdbx_description
1 polymer ?
#
loop_
_entity_poly.entity_id
_entity_poly.type
_entity_poly.pdbx_seq_one_letter_code
_entity_poly.pdbx_strand_id
1 'polypeptide(L)'
;MNQFVINARWCVVLLSICLASTSSAQTFSNVSAPNEKGYTIRLQLNPDGTADFAYQKPDNVVFASYTGTWQKVQDTIRFELSMQLGQFYMKAWDEQEVYIKVDSLFAERFPVVRFRYANGDFRRLSCISRKQRCKPTGDLHFLADPRRFSNQKGKDYYVLELPVIDPFNNAPLIFTIPFGSNSTFVADRKMAFQAVLQQGSLQTVGTPVLQTGHFSLQLRD
;
A
#
# COMPACT_ATOMS: atom_id res chain seq x y z
N MET A 1 57.91 -23.70 -24.32
CA MET A 1 57.36 -23.76 -22.95
C MET A 1 57.09 -22.33 -22.51
N ASN A 2 55.82 -21.93 -22.46
CA ASN A 2 55.39 -20.70 -21.77
C ASN A 2 54.26 -21.10 -20.83
N GLN A 3 54.55 -21.12 -19.53
CA GLN A 3 53.55 -21.35 -18.49
C GLN A 3 52.81 -20.03 -18.26
N PHE A 4 51.52 -19.99 -18.63
CA PHE A 4 50.61 -18.98 -18.12
C PHE A 4 50.29 -19.30 -16.66
N VAL A 5 50.98 -18.62 -15.74
CA VAL A 5 50.60 -18.60 -14.32
C VAL A 5 49.43 -17.63 -14.19
N ILE A 6 48.21 -18.15 -14.25
CA ILE A 6 47.02 -17.40 -13.86
C ILE A 6 47.05 -17.27 -12.34
N ASN A 7 47.27 -16.05 -11.87
CA ASN A 7 47.37 -15.70 -10.46
C ASN A 7 46.00 -15.95 -9.78
N ALA A 8 45.87 -17.09 -9.10
CA ALA A 8 44.64 -17.57 -8.46
C ALA A 8 44.06 -16.65 -7.36
N ARG A 9 44.75 -15.56 -6.99
CA ARG A 9 44.26 -14.59 -5.99
C ARG A 9 43.22 -13.60 -6.52
N TRP A 10 43.15 -13.37 -7.83
CA TRP A 10 42.16 -12.44 -8.41
C TRP A 10 40.85 -13.11 -8.82
N CYS A 11 40.82 -14.44 -8.96
CA CYS A 11 39.57 -15.18 -9.19
C CYS A 11 38.71 -15.31 -7.93
N VAL A 12 39.30 -15.21 -6.73
CA VAL A 12 38.56 -15.40 -5.46
C VAL A 12 37.79 -14.15 -5.04
N VAL A 13 38.18 -12.94 -5.50
CA VAL A 13 37.47 -11.70 -5.13
C VAL A 13 36.32 -11.40 -6.10
N LEU A 14 36.40 -11.83 -7.36
CA LEU A 14 35.31 -11.66 -8.34
C LEU A 14 34.21 -12.74 -8.23
N LEU A 15 34.47 -13.88 -7.58
CA LEU A 15 33.46 -14.90 -7.33
C LEU A 15 32.61 -14.68 -6.07
N SER A 16 33.01 -13.74 -5.20
CA SER A 16 32.27 -13.43 -3.95
C SER A 16 31.08 -12.48 -4.17
N ILE A 17 30.91 -11.94 -5.38
CA ILE A 17 29.80 -11.02 -5.72
C ILE A 17 28.67 -11.76 -6.47
N CYS A 18 28.90 -13.01 -6.90
CA CYS A 18 27.94 -13.74 -7.74
C CYS A 18 27.05 -14.76 -7.01
N LEU A 19 27.23 -15.01 -5.72
CA LEU A 19 26.48 -16.04 -4.97
C LEU A 19 26.19 -15.63 -3.52
N ALA A 20 25.92 -14.35 -3.25
CA ALA A 20 24.98 -14.04 -2.17
C ALA A 20 23.59 -14.42 -2.68
N SER A 21 23.31 -15.72 -2.67
CA SER A 21 21.98 -16.30 -2.64
C SER A 21 21.30 -15.67 -1.43
N THR A 22 20.72 -14.49 -1.63
CA THR A 22 19.95 -13.82 -0.59
C THR A 22 18.67 -14.64 -0.46
N SER A 23 18.72 -15.69 0.36
CA SER A 23 17.56 -16.46 0.82
C SER A 23 16.63 -15.60 1.68
N SER A 24 16.94 -14.32 1.83
CA SER A 24 16.19 -13.31 2.54
C SER A 24 15.59 -12.33 1.54
N ALA A 25 14.33 -11.95 1.79
CA ALA A 25 13.67 -10.92 1.01
C ALA A 25 14.42 -9.59 1.12
N GLN A 26 14.49 -8.84 0.01
CA GLN A 26 15.10 -7.52 -0.03
C GLN A 26 14.01 -6.46 0.07
N THR A 27 14.06 -5.62 1.10
CA THR A 27 13.08 -4.55 1.28
C THR A 27 13.66 -3.21 0.85
N PHE A 28 12.96 -2.52 -0.02
CA PHE A 28 13.25 -1.17 -0.47
C PHE A 28 12.17 -0.23 0.03
N SER A 29 12.56 0.99 0.40
CA SER A 29 11.58 2.01 0.75
C SER A 29 12.09 3.41 0.45
N ASN A 30 11.15 4.33 0.26
CA ASN A 30 11.41 5.75 0.43
C ASN A 30 10.09 6.49 0.63
N VAL A 31 10.16 7.77 0.96
CA VAL A 31 9.04 8.68 0.78
C VAL A 31 9.20 9.31 -0.61
N SER A 32 8.18 9.22 -1.47
CA SER A 32 8.19 9.98 -2.74
C SER A 32 8.42 11.45 -2.42
N ALA A 33 9.18 12.15 -3.27
CA ALA A 33 9.63 13.50 -2.94
C ALA A 33 8.46 14.39 -2.49
N PRO A 34 8.67 15.41 -1.63
CA PRO A 34 7.59 16.29 -1.15
C PRO A 34 6.75 16.93 -2.27
N ASN A 35 7.35 17.11 -3.45
CA ASN A 35 6.70 17.64 -4.66
C ASN A 35 5.85 16.58 -5.40
N GLU A 36 6.00 15.31 -5.05
CA GLU A 36 5.36 14.12 -5.63
C GLU A 36 4.41 13.47 -4.63
N LYS A 37 3.44 14.28 -4.17
CA LYS A 37 2.25 13.87 -3.40
C LYS A 37 2.49 13.25 -2.01
N GLY A 38 3.75 13.03 -1.59
CA GLY A 38 4.16 12.66 -0.24
C GLY A 38 3.71 11.27 0.21
N TYR A 39 3.94 10.25 -0.61
CA TYR A 39 3.63 8.86 -0.26
C TYR A 39 4.84 8.15 0.34
N THR A 40 4.63 7.40 1.41
CA THR A 40 5.58 6.36 1.82
C THR A 40 5.39 5.16 0.90
N ILE A 41 6.45 4.76 0.20
CA ILE A 41 6.45 3.65 -0.75
C ILE A 41 7.36 2.55 -0.19
N ARG A 42 6.89 1.32 -0.24
CA ARG A 42 7.62 0.12 0.16
C ARG A 42 7.51 -0.93 -0.94
N LEU A 43 8.62 -1.61 -1.21
CA LEU A 43 8.70 -2.71 -2.16
C LEU A 43 9.58 -3.80 -1.54
N GLN A 44 9.08 -5.02 -1.47
CA GLN A 44 9.84 -6.18 -1.03
C GLN A 44 9.97 -7.15 -2.20
N LEU A 45 11.20 -7.56 -2.50
CA LEU A 45 11.51 -8.61 -3.47
C LEU A 45 11.74 -9.90 -2.70
N ASN A 46 10.85 -10.87 -2.86
CA ASN A 46 10.96 -12.15 -2.19
C ASN A 46 11.86 -13.11 -3.02
N PRO A 47 12.60 -14.02 -2.38
CA PRO A 47 13.51 -14.95 -3.07
C PRO A 47 12.80 -15.94 -4.01
N ASP A 48 11.51 -16.17 -3.79
CA ASP A 48 10.66 -17.06 -4.60
C ASP A 48 10.15 -16.41 -5.90
N GLY A 49 10.62 -15.19 -6.22
CA GLY A 49 10.21 -14.44 -7.40
C GLY A 49 8.90 -13.66 -7.22
N THR A 50 8.34 -13.65 -6.01
CA THR A 50 7.19 -12.80 -5.67
C THR A 50 7.64 -11.42 -5.18
N ALA A 51 6.77 -10.43 -5.30
CA ALA A 51 7.02 -9.08 -4.80
C ALA A 51 5.78 -8.51 -4.11
N ASP A 52 6.02 -7.81 -3.00
CA ASP A 52 5.01 -7.05 -2.28
C ASP A 52 5.29 -5.56 -2.44
N PHE A 53 4.28 -4.80 -2.84
CA PHE A 53 4.40 -3.37 -3.06
C PHE A 53 3.28 -2.65 -2.32
N ALA A 54 3.61 -1.59 -1.60
CA ALA A 54 2.61 -0.71 -1.04
C ALA A 54 3.00 0.75 -1.15
N TYR A 55 1.98 1.60 -1.27
CA TYR A 55 2.12 3.03 -1.05
C TYR A 55 1.04 3.53 -0.11
N GLN A 56 1.39 4.48 0.74
CA GLN A 56 0.46 5.06 1.70
C GLN A 56 0.77 6.53 1.98
N LYS A 57 -0.27 7.28 2.37
CA LYS A 57 -0.12 8.56 3.06
C LYS A 57 -0.08 8.36 4.58
N PRO A 58 0.30 9.39 5.35
CA PRO A 58 0.10 9.39 6.79
C PRO A 58 -1.33 8.97 7.16
N ASP A 59 -1.46 8.23 8.26
CA ASP A 59 -2.71 7.68 8.79
C ASP A 59 -3.53 6.85 7.78
N ASN A 60 -2.87 6.35 6.74
CA ASN A 60 -3.46 5.58 5.64
C ASN A 60 -4.65 6.29 4.96
N VAL A 61 -4.69 7.63 4.95
CA VAL A 61 -5.75 8.39 4.26
C VAL A 61 -5.85 8.03 2.77
N VAL A 62 -4.72 7.60 2.18
CA VAL A 62 -4.65 6.84 0.93
C VAL A 62 -3.73 5.66 1.20
N PHE A 63 -4.10 4.49 0.72
CA PHE A 63 -3.32 3.27 0.87
C PHE A 63 -3.58 2.33 -0.30
N ALA A 64 -2.56 1.67 -0.80
CA ALA A 64 -2.74 0.51 -1.65
C ALA A 64 -1.61 -0.49 -1.43
N SER A 65 -1.97 -1.77 -1.31
CA SER A 65 -1.06 -2.90 -1.30
C SER A 65 -1.31 -3.79 -2.51
N TYR A 66 -0.22 -4.36 -3.02
CA TYR A 66 -0.20 -5.23 -4.18
C TYR A 66 0.77 -6.37 -3.90
N THR A 67 0.46 -7.53 -4.46
CA THR A 67 1.37 -8.68 -4.49
C THR A 67 1.39 -9.25 -5.90
N GLY A 68 2.48 -9.90 -6.27
CA GLY A 68 2.61 -10.51 -7.58
C GLY A 68 4.02 -10.98 -7.84
N THR A 69 4.49 -10.86 -9.08
CA THR A 69 5.80 -11.36 -9.48
C THR A 69 6.74 -10.25 -9.90
N TRP A 70 8.03 -10.55 -9.80
CA TRP A 70 9.07 -9.73 -10.40
C TRP A 70 10.02 -10.60 -11.23
N GLN A 71 10.60 -10.00 -12.25
CA GLN A 71 11.62 -10.64 -13.08
C GLN A 71 12.70 -9.64 -13.47
N LYS A 72 13.97 -10.03 -13.30
CA LYS A 72 15.10 -9.26 -13.82
C LYS A 72 15.37 -9.64 -15.27
N VAL A 73 15.40 -8.64 -16.15
CA VAL A 73 15.74 -8.74 -17.57
C VAL A 73 16.83 -7.72 -17.85
N GLN A 74 18.07 -8.18 -18.02
CA GLN A 74 19.27 -7.32 -18.09
C GLN A 74 19.35 -6.38 -16.87
N ASP A 75 19.37 -5.07 -17.09
CA ASP A 75 19.47 -4.05 -16.04
C ASP A 75 18.10 -3.57 -15.54
N THR A 76 17.00 -4.12 -16.09
CA THR A 76 15.64 -3.75 -15.75
C THR A 76 14.96 -4.85 -14.95
N ILE A 77 14.25 -4.48 -13.90
CA ILE A 77 13.34 -5.33 -13.13
C ILE A 77 11.92 -5.00 -13.56
N ARG A 78 11.17 -6.03 -13.95
CA ARG A 78 9.76 -5.93 -14.36
C ARG A 78 8.88 -6.44 -13.23
N PHE A 79 7.78 -5.75 -13.00
CA PHE A 79 6.79 -6.08 -11.97
C PHE A 79 5.44 -6.32 -12.61
N GLU A 80 4.76 -7.39 -12.18
CA GLU A 80 3.38 -7.70 -12.53
C GLU A 80 2.62 -8.01 -11.24
N LEU A 81 1.88 -7.02 -10.75
CA LEU A 81 1.29 -7.05 -9.41
C LEU A 81 -0.24 -6.93 -9.49
N SER A 82 -0.92 -7.55 -8.54
CA SER A 82 -2.36 -7.47 -8.36
C SER A 82 -2.66 -6.88 -6.98
N MET A 83 -3.52 -5.86 -6.98
CA MET A 83 -3.90 -5.15 -5.76
C MET A 83 -4.58 -6.09 -4.77
N GLN A 84 -4.03 -6.17 -3.57
CA GLN A 84 -4.59 -6.93 -2.47
C GLN A 84 -5.56 -6.10 -1.64
N LEU A 85 -5.36 -4.79 -1.56
CA LEU A 85 -6.27 -3.83 -0.92
C LEU A 85 -5.91 -2.41 -1.36
N GLY A 86 -6.86 -1.66 -1.90
CA GLY A 86 -6.66 -0.24 -2.21
C GLY A 86 -7.77 0.64 -1.63
N GLN A 87 -7.42 1.58 -0.76
CA GLN A 87 -8.27 2.69 -0.34
C GLN A 87 -7.97 3.94 -1.16
N PHE A 88 -8.98 4.42 -1.87
CA PHE A 88 -8.93 5.70 -2.56
C PHE A 88 -9.76 6.76 -1.84
N TYR A 89 -9.14 7.92 -1.65
CA TYR A 89 -9.80 9.14 -1.17
C TYR A 89 -10.51 9.84 -2.33
N MET A 90 -11.84 9.84 -2.34
CA MET A 90 -12.66 10.70 -3.19
C MET A 90 -13.40 11.70 -2.30
N LYS A 91 -13.71 12.92 -2.75
CA LYS A 91 -14.54 13.85 -1.95
C LYS A 91 -16.01 13.49 -2.11
N ALA A 92 -16.74 13.46 -0.99
CA ALA A 92 -18.19 13.37 -0.95
C ALA A 92 -18.79 14.78 -0.91
N TRP A 93 -20.02 14.94 -1.38
CA TRP A 93 -20.69 16.25 -1.48
C TRP A 93 -21.76 16.50 -0.41
N ASP A 94 -22.13 15.51 0.41
CA ASP A 94 -23.10 15.67 1.50
C ASP A 94 -22.57 15.29 2.89
N GLU A 95 -23.14 15.92 3.92
CA GLU A 95 -22.67 15.92 5.30
C GLU A 95 -23.50 15.02 6.23
N GLN A 96 -24.40 14.18 5.71
CA GLN A 96 -25.38 13.48 6.56
C GLN A 96 -25.19 11.97 6.61
N GLU A 97 -24.64 11.38 5.55
CA GLU A 97 -24.43 9.94 5.46
C GLU A 97 -23.00 9.63 5.06
N VAL A 98 -22.40 8.68 5.78
CA VAL A 98 -21.06 8.21 5.44
C VAL A 98 -21.19 7.01 4.56
N TYR A 99 -20.56 7.11 3.41
CA TYR A 99 -20.55 6.09 2.38
C TYR A 99 -19.13 5.60 2.16
N ILE A 100 -18.93 4.30 2.41
CA ILE A 100 -17.69 3.62 2.07
C ILE A 100 -18.04 2.55 1.04
N LYS A 101 -17.56 2.73 -0.18
CA LYS A 101 -17.71 1.72 -1.22
C LYS A 101 -16.72 0.59 -0.97
N VAL A 102 -17.19 -0.65 -0.99
CA VAL A 102 -16.38 -1.82 -0.67
C VAL A 102 -16.62 -2.90 -1.71
N ASP A 103 -15.54 -3.36 -2.34
CA ASP A 103 -15.63 -4.51 -3.24
C ASP A 103 -16.22 -5.73 -2.53
N SER A 104 -16.97 -6.55 -3.26
CA SER A 104 -17.66 -7.73 -2.72
C SER A 104 -16.72 -8.69 -1.98
N LEU A 105 -15.48 -8.83 -2.45
CA LEU A 105 -14.41 -9.62 -1.82
C LEU A 105 -14.11 -9.18 -0.38
N PHE A 106 -14.30 -7.90 -0.07
CA PHE A 106 -14.05 -7.30 1.23
C PHE A 106 -15.29 -7.14 2.07
N ALA A 107 -16.47 -6.98 1.47
CA ALA A 107 -17.71 -6.70 2.18
C ALA A 107 -18.02 -7.73 3.29
N GLU A 108 -17.63 -8.99 3.08
CA GLU A 108 -17.82 -10.08 4.06
C GLU A 108 -16.83 -10.01 5.25
N ARG A 109 -15.72 -9.28 5.10
CA ARG A 109 -14.60 -9.23 6.06
C ARG A 109 -14.58 -7.96 6.92
N PHE A 110 -15.58 -7.07 6.78
CA PHE A 110 -15.65 -5.76 7.46
C PHE A 110 -16.74 -5.75 8.54
N PRO A 111 -16.53 -6.40 9.71
CA PRO A 111 -17.57 -6.53 10.71
C PRO A 111 -17.80 -5.25 11.53
N VAL A 112 -16.82 -4.33 11.58
CA VAL A 112 -16.81 -3.21 12.54
C VAL A 112 -16.13 -1.98 11.98
N VAL A 113 -16.80 -0.82 12.10
CA VAL A 113 -16.21 0.51 11.90
C VAL A 113 -16.16 1.23 13.25
N ARG A 114 -15.09 1.96 13.53
CA ARG A 114 -15.01 2.84 14.72
C ARG A 114 -15.05 4.29 14.27
N PHE A 115 -15.86 5.09 14.95
CA PHE A 115 -15.93 6.52 14.74
C PHE A 115 -15.11 7.23 15.82
N ARG A 116 -14.36 8.30 15.52
CA ARG A 116 -13.78 9.20 16.54
C ARG A 116 -14.31 10.62 16.37
N TYR A 117 -15.04 11.11 17.38
CA TYR A 117 -15.61 12.48 17.41
C TYR A 117 -14.55 13.52 17.76
N ALA A 118 -14.81 14.78 17.40
CA ALA A 118 -13.97 15.92 17.78
C ALA A 118 -13.66 15.99 19.28
N ASN A 119 -14.56 15.47 20.13
CA ASN A 119 -14.38 15.39 21.59
C ASN A 119 -13.56 14.17 22.06
N GLY A 120 -13.08 13.32 21.15
CA GLY A 120 -12.32 12.11 21.45
C GLY A 120 -13.15 10.85 21.71
N ASP A 121 -14.49 10.95 21.76
CA ASP A 121 -15.36 9.80 21.98
C ASP A 121 -15.31 8.82 20.80
N PHE A 122 -15.46 7.53 21.11
CA PHE A 122 -15.59 6.50 20.10
C PHE A 122 -16.99 5.89 20.05
N ARG A 123 -17.46 5.59 18.84
CA ARG A 123 -18.65 4.76 18.63
C ARG A 123 -18.29 3.59 17.74
N ARG A 124 -18.57 2.37 18.22
CA ARG A 124 -18.50 1.15 17.42
C ARG A 124 -19.78 1.05 16.60
N LEU A 125 -19.65 0.97 15.29
CA LEU A 125 -20.77 0.77 14.38
C LEU A 125 -20.55 -0.55 13.65
N SER A 126 -21.47 -1.49 13.85
CA SER A 126 -21.67 -2.60 12.91
C SER A 126 -22.56 -2.09 11.77
N CYS A 127 -22.42 -2.67 10.57
CA CYS A 127 -23.13 -2.23 9.36
C CYS A 127 -24.63 -1.93 9.61
N ILE A 128 -25.07 -0.70 9.34
CA ILE A 128 -26.49 -0.28 9.44
C ILE A 128 -26.99 0.11 8.04
N SER A 129 -27.22 -0.87 7.18
CA SER A 129 -28.05 -0.63 5.99
C SER A 129 -29.47 -0.27 6.44
N ARG A 130 -30.03 0.84 5.95
CA ARG A 130 -31.45 1.24 6.13
C ARG A 130 -32.44 0.11 5.76
N LYS A 131 -32.00 -0.94 5.07
CA LYS A 131 -32.80 -2.11 4.68
C LYS A 131 -32.26 -3.42 5.29
N GLN A 132 -31.98 -3.47 6.60
CA GLN A 132 -31.91 -4.69 7.47
C GLN A 132 -31.29 -6.00 6.93
N ARG A 133 -30.49 -5.97 5.87
CA ARG A 133 -29.76 -7.13 5.35
C ARG A 133 -28.42 -6.60 4.93
N CYS A 134 -27.38 -6.93 5.69
CA CYS A 134 -26.00 -6.87 5.23
C CYS A 134 -25.88 -7.87 4.07
N LYS A 135 -26.42 -7.51 2.89
CA LYS A 135 -26.13 -8.24 1.67
C LYS A 135 -24.70 -7.84 1.28
N PRO A 136 -23.83 -8.80 0.94
CA PRO A 136 -22.40 -8.58 0.65
C PRO A 136 -22.16 -7.90 -0.70
N THR A 137 -23.01 -6.94 -1.07
CA THR A 137 -22.97 -6.26 -2.37
C THR A 137 -22.95 -4.76 -2.14
N GLY A 138 -21.75 -4.19 -2.14
CA GLY A 138 -21.54 -2.82 -2.61
C GLY A 138 -20.96 -1.86 -1.58
N ASP A 139 -21.69 -1.54 -0.52
CA ASP A 139 -21.42 -0.28 0.19
C ASP A 139 -21.72 -0.37 1.70
N LEU A 140 -20.85 0.23 2.50
CA LEU A 140 -21.07 0.45 3.93
C LEU A 140 -21.65 1.84 4.14
N HIS A 141 -22.86 1.87 4.67
CA HIS A 141 -23.60 3.07 5.00
C HIS A 141 -23.76 3.19 6.51
N PHE A 142 -23.58 4.39 7.03
CA PHE A 142 -23.91 4.67 8.42
C PHE A 142 -24.26 6.13 8.65
N LEU A 143 -25.18 6.34 9.60
CA LEU A 143 -25.62 7.66 10.02
C LEU A 143 -24.66 8.22 11.06
N ALA A 144 -24.13 9.40 10.76
CA ALA A 144 -23.33 10.17 11.68
C ALA A 144 -24.22 10.87 12.73
N ASP A 145 -23.70 11.17 13.93
CA ASP A 145 -24.42 12.00 14.92
C ASP A 145 -24.02 13.47 14.74
N PRO A 146 -24.82 14.30 14.02
CA PRO A 146 -24.45 15.67 13.66
C PRO A 146 -24.15 16.57 14.86
N ARG A 147 -24.64 16.23 16.06
CA ARG A 147 -24.45 17.05 17.27
C ARG A 147 -23.03 16.99 17.84
N ARG A 148 -22.25 15.99 17.43
CA ARG A 148 -20.89 15.74 17.95
C ARG A 148 -19.80 16.14 16.95
N PHE A 149 -20.18 16.82 15.85
CA PHE A 149 -19.27 17.27 14.80
C PHE A 149 -18.72 18.67 15.06
N SER A 150 -17.53 18.91 14.51
CA SER A 150 -16.91 20.19 14.32
C SER A 150 -16.97 20.58 12.84
N ASN A 151 -17.46 21.78 12.55
CA ASN A 151 -17.45 22.32 11.17
C ASN A 151 -16.03 22.70 10.69
N GLN A 152 -14.97 22.21 11.34
CA GLN A 152 -13.58 22.52 11.02
C GLN A 152 -12.95 21.37 10.24
N LYS A 153 -12.48 21.68 9.03
CA LYS A 153 -11.88 20.72 8.11
C LYS A 153 -10.72 19.95 8.77
N GLY A 154 -10.75 18.63 8.65
CA GLY A 154 -9.69 17.74 9.12
C GLY A 154 -9.72 17.44 10.63
N LYS A 155 -10.70 17.96 11.37
CA LYS A 155 -10.87 17.64 12.80
C LYS A 155 -11.67 16.36 13.03
N ASP A 156 -12.67 16.11 12.20
CA ASP A 156 -13.52 14.91 12.31
C ASP A 156 -13.12 13.78 11.37
N TYR A 157 -13.16 12.60 11.98
CA TYR A 157 -12.64 11.30 11.60
C TYR A 157 -13.52 10.07 11.66
N TYR A 158 -13.41 9.19 10.69
CA TYR A 158 -13.70 7.78 10.90
C TYR A 158 -12.39 7.00 11.01
N VAL A 159 -12.33 6.07 11.96
CA VAL A 159 -11.22 5.13 12.10
C VAL A 159 -11.72 3.75 11.70
N LEU A 160 -11.36 3.32 10.50
CA LEU A 160 -11.67 1.99 10.03
C LEU A 160 -10.51 1.07 10.38
N GLU A 161 -10.75 0.10 11.25
CA GLU A 161 -9.79 -0.95 11.57
C GLU A 161 -10.19 -2.21 10.81
N LEU A 162 -9.31 -2.72 9.97
CA LEU A 162 -9.54 -3.94 9.20
C LEU A 162 -8.85 -5.13 9.86
N PRO A 163 -9.46 -6.34 9.81
CA PRO A 163 -8.81 -7.58 10.21
C PRO A 163 -7.85 -8.08 9.12
N VAL A 164 -7.13 -7.16 8.48
CA VAL A 164 -6.10 -7.43 7.48
C VAL A 164 -4.79 -6.90 8.05
N ILE A 165 -3.78 -7.77 8.07
CA ILE A 165 -2.44 -7.44 8.57
C ILE A 165 -1.64 -6.77 7.45
N ASP A 166 -0.99 -5.65 7.76
CA ASP A 166 -0.04 -4.99 6.88
C ASP A 166 1.21 -5.89 6.71
N PRO A 167 1.57 -6.28 5.47
CA PRO A 167 2.67 -7.19 5.22
C PRO A 167 4.04 -6.64 5.65
N PHE A 168 4.19 -5.31 5.85
CA PHE A 168 5.48 -4.68 6.16
C PHE A 168 5.72 -4.44 7.66
N ASN A 169 4.67 -4.41 8.49
CA ASN A 169 4.81 -4.10 9.92
C ASN A 169 4.05 -5.05 10.85
N ASN A 170 3.34 -6.03 10.30
CA ASN A 170 2.61 -7.05 11.05
C ASN A 170 1.56 -6.47 12.04
N ALA A 171 1.02 -5.29 11.73
CA ALA A 171 -0.06 -4.66 12.50
C ALA A 171 -1.38 -4.67 11.71
N PRO A 172 -2.54 -4.61 12.38
CA PRO A 172 -3.82 -4.37 11.72
C PRO A 172 -3.78 -3.07 10.92
N LEU A 173 -4.35 -3.08 9.72
CA LEU A 173 -4.51 -1.86 8.93
C LEU A 173 -5.60 -0.98 9.52
N ILE A 174 -5.20 0.22 9.95
CA ILE A 174 -6.07 1.26 10.48
C ILE A 174 -6.08 2.42 9.50
N PHE A 175 -7.27 2.81 9.07
CA PHE A 175 -7.49 3.91 8.13
C PHE A 175 -8.18 5.06 8.82
N THR A 176 -7.58 6.25 8.71
CA THR A 176 -8.22 7.49 9.12
C THR A 176 -8.88 8.13 7.90
N ILE A 177 -10.21 8.22 7.92
CA ILE A 177 -11.01 8.77 6.82
C ILE A 177 -11.54 10.13 7.27
N PRO A 178 -11.04 11.25 6.71
CA PRO A 178 -11.57 12.57 7.03
C PRO A 178 -13.05 12.71 6.67
N PHE A 179 -13.80 13.45 7.46
CA PHE A 179 -15.18 13.83 7.13
C PHE A 179 -15.29 14.57 5.78
N GLY A 180 -16.40 14.39 5.05
CA GLY A 180 -16.60 14.93 3.69
C GLY A 180 -15.86 14.16 2.59
N SER A 181 -15.48 12.91 2.87
CA SER A 181 -14.71 12.07 1.96
C SER A 181 -15.41 10.74 1.74
N ASN A 182 -15.53 10.34 0.48
CA ASN A 182 -15.92 9.02 0.04
C ASN A 182 -14.67 8.13 -0.02
N SER A 183 -14.61 7.14 0.86
CA SER A 183 -13.59 6.09 0.74
C SER A 183 -14.10 4.98 -0.16
N THR A 184 -13.24 4.52 -1.06
CA THR A 184 -13.52 3.36 -1.90
C THR A 184 -12.43 2.32 -1.70
N PHE A 185 -12.82 1.12 -1.31
CA PHE A 185 -11.96 -0.05 -1.19
C PHE A 185 -12.13 -0.94 -2.42
N VAL A 186 -11.05 -1.17 -3.16
CA VAL A 186 -11.02 -2.03 -4.35
C VAL A 186 -9.95 -3.11 -4.24
N ALA A 187 -10.18 -4.24 -4.91
CA ALA A 187 -9.24 -5.35 -5.04
C ALA A 187 -8.91 -5.61 -6.52
N ASP A 188 -7.99 -6.54 -6.78
CA ASP A 188 -7.74 -7.21 -8.06
C ASP A 188 -7.35 -6.32 -9.25
N ARG A 189 -7.13 -5.03 -9.00
CA ARG A 189 -6.57 -4.12 -10.00
C ARG A 189 -5.14 -4.52 -10.29
N LYS A 190 -4.88 -4.89 -11.54
CA LYS A 190 -3.54 -5.20 -12.04
C LYS A 190 -2.72 -3.94 -12.24
N MET A 191 -1.42 -4.06 -11.98
CA MET A 191 -0.44 -3.01 -12.16
C MET A 191 0.84 -3.63 -12.67
N ALA A 192 1.42 -3.05 -13.72
CA ALA A 192 2.73 -3.44 -14.21
C ALA A 192 3.61 -2.20 -14.32
N PHE A 193 4.88 -2.35 -13.92
CA PHE A 193 5.88 -1.28 -14.05
C PHE A 193 7.28 -1.85 -14.13
N GLN A 194 8.24 -0.97 -14.43
CA GLN A 194 9.65 -1.31 -14.58
C GLN A 194 10.49 -0.44 -13.66
N ALA A 195 11.60 -0.99 -13.18
CA ALA A 195 12.59 -0.25 -12.43
C ALA A 195 14.01 -0.71 -12.77
N VAL A 196 15.00 0.14 -12.49
CA VAL A 196 16.43 -0.19 -12.60
C VAL A 196 17.06 -0.17 -11.21
N LEU A 197 17.91 -1.15 -10.91
CA LEU A 197 18.67 -1.19 -9.66
C LEU A 197 20.07 -0.61 -9.92
N GLN A 198 20.35 0.56 -9.37
CA GLN A 198 21.64 1.25 -9.51
C GLN A 198 22.11 1.71 -8.14
N GLN A 199 23.33 1.31 -7.74
CA GLN A 199 23.97 1.76 -6.50
C GLN A 199 23.10 1.55 -5.24
N GLY A 200 22.39 0.42 -5.13
CA GLY A 200 21.50 0.13 -3.99
C GLY A 200 20.15 0.85 -4.04
N SER A 201 19.90 1.63 -5.09
CA SER A 201 18.65 2.36 -5.31
C SER A 201 17.84 1.73 -6.44
N LEU A 202 16.56 1.50 -6.20
CA LEU A 202 15.60 1.00 -7.19
C LEU A 202 14.76 2.17 -7.73
N GLN A 203 14.93 2.49 -9.01
CA GLN A 203 14.31 3.66 -9.64
C GLN A 203 13.33 3.25 -10.74
N THR A 204 12.09 3.72 -10.66
CA THR A 204 11.10 3.45 -11.71
C THR A 204 11.48 4.08 -13.03
N VAL A 205 11.24 3.36 -14.13
CA VAL A 205 11.48 3.83 -15.50
C VAL A 205 10.22 3.71 -16.36
N GLY A 206 10.15 4.46 -17.47
CA GLY A 206 9.04 4.39 -18.41
C GLY A 206 7.81 5.17 -17.94
N THR A 207 6.64 4.54 -17.91
CA THR A 207 5.41 5.17 -17.45
C THR A 207 5.36 5.18 -15.92
N PRO A 208 5.04 6.32 -15.28
CA PRO A 208 4.97 6.40 -13.82
C PRO A 208 3.92 5.45 -13.25
N VAL A 209 4.19 4.97 -12.04
CA VAL A 209 3.30 4.05 -11.33
C VAL A 209 2.13 4.84 -10.76
N LEU A 210 0.91 4.56 -11.24
CA LEU A 210 -0.39 5.12 -10.83
C LEU A 210 -0.30 6.41 -9.99
N GLN A 211 -0.75 6.37 -8.73
CA GLN A 211 -0.91 7.56 -7.90
C GLN A 211 0.41 8.11 -7.34
N THR A 212 1.49 7.32 -7.38
CA THR A 212 2.79 7.66 -6.79
C THR A 212 3.67 8.52 -7.69
N GLY A 213 3.47 8.48 -9.02
CA GLY A 213 4.42 9.07 -9.95
C GLY A 213 5.66 8.18 -10.13
N HIS A 214 6.75 8.77 -10.61
CA HIS A 214 8.06 8.12 -10.57
C HIS A 214 8.55 8.09 -9.13
N PHE A 215 9.31 7.05 -8.76
CA PHE A 215 9.90 6.95 -7.44
C PHE A 215 11.29 6.31 -7.48
N SER A 216 12.07 6.62 -6.45
CA SER A 216 13.37 6.03 -6.17
C SER A 216 13.36 5.49 -4.73
N LEU A 217 13.58 4.18 -4.59
CA LEU A 217 13.62 3.49 -3.31
C LEU A 217 15.06 3.16 -2.95
N GLN A 218 15.37 3.16 -1.65
CA GLN A 218 16.66 2.72 -1.13
C GLN A 218 16.50 1.35 -0.49
N LEU A 219 17.50 0.48 -0.66
CA LEU A 219 17.58 -0.78 0.05
C LEU A 219 17.61 -0.51 1.57
N ARG A 220 16.82 -1.26 2.34
CA ARG A 220 16.90 -1.31 3.80
C ARG A 220 17.72 -2.52 4.21
N ASP A 221 18.62 -2.30 5.15
CA ASP A 221 19.34 -3.36 5.87
C ASP A 221 18.41 -4.13 6.82
#